data_AF-A0A087TW92-F1
#
_entry.id   AF-A0A087TW92-F1
#
_cell.length_a   1.000
_cell.length_b   1.000
_cell.length_c   1.000
_cell.angle_alpha   90.00
_cell.angle_beta   90.00
_cell.angle_gamma   90.00
#
_symmetry.space_group_name_H-M   'P 1'
#
loop_
_entity.id
_entity.type
_entity.pdbx_description
1 polymer ?
#
loop_
_entity_poly.entity_id
_entity_poly.type
_entity_poly.pdbx_seq_one_letter_code
_entity_poly.pdbx_strand_id
1 'polypeptide(L)'
;MVHFFVILNDIIMKIVILIMWYSPIGIMSLIIGKIMAIKDLAKTAEQLGLYMLTVVIGLAIHACVTLPFLYFIITHKNPLTFFKGMLQAWVTALGTASSAATLPVTFRCLEENNGIDKRVTRFVLPVGATVNMDGTALYEAVAAIFIAQMNGISLSAG
;
A
#
# COMPACT_ATOMS: atom_id res chain seq x y z
N MET A 1 16.30 -9.12 -27.05
CA MET A 1 16.01 -9.77 -25.76
C MET A 1 15.01 -8.99 -24.91
N VAL A 2 15.18 -7.68 -24.68
CA VAL A 2 14.21 -6.87 -23.89
C VAL A 2 12.77 -6.97 -24.44
N HIS A 3 12.59 -6.84 -25.75
CA HIS A 3 11.26 -6.92 -26.38
C HIS A 3 10.56 -8.28 -26.19
N PHE A 4 11.33 -9.36 -26.08
CA PHE A 4 10.79 -10.68 -25.77
C PHE A 4 10.24 -10.73 -24.35
N PHE A 5 11.00 -10.25 -23.36
CA PHE A 5 10.56 -10.21 -21.96
C PHE A 5 9.39 -9.26 -21.73
N VAL A 6 9.31 -8.15 -22.46
CA VAL A 6 8.15 -7.23 -22.39
C VAL A 6 6.88 -7.93 -22.87
N ILE A 7 6.91 -8.55 -24.06
CA ILE A 7 5.75 -9.30 -24.57
C ILE A 7 5.37 -10.44 -23.61
N LEU A 8 6.35 -11.15 -23.08
CA LEU A 8 6.10 -12.24 -22.13
C LEU A 8 5.42 -11.73 -20.86
N ASN A 9 5.88 -10.61 -20.30
CA ASN A 9 5.24 -9.97 -19.16
C ASN A 9 3.79 -9.56 -19.48
N ASP A 10 3.53 -8.98 -20.65
CA ASP A 10 2.18 -8.63 -21.08
C ASP A 10 1.25 -9.85 -21.17
N ILE A 11 1.77 -10.98 -21.65
CA ILE A 11 1.03 -12.26 -21.68
C ILE A 11 0.74 -12.75 -20.25
N ILE A 12 1.73 -12.73 -19.36
CA ILE A 12 1.56 -13.15 -17.96
C ILE A 12 0.51 -12.26 -17.27
N MET A 13 0.56 -10.94 -17.47
CA MET A 13 -0.42 -10.02 -16.88
C MET A 13 -1.84 -10.28 -17.40
N LYS A 14 -2.01 -10.65 -18.68
CA LYS A 14 -3.32 -11.09 -19.20
C LYS A 14 -3.83 -12.36 -18.53
N ILE A 15 -2.95 -13.33 -18.26
CA ILE A 15 -3.30 -14.54 -17.53
C ILE A 15 -3.70 -14.21 -16.09
N VAL A 16 -2.95 -13.33 -15.41
CA VAL A 16 -3.28 -12.87 -14.05
C VAL A 16 -4.68 -12.21 -14.04
N ILE A 17 -4.99 -11.35 -15.00
CA ILE A 17 -6.32 -10.73 -15.12
C ILE A 17 -7.41 -11.80 -15.27
N LEU A 18 -7.18 -12.81 -16.10
CA LEU A 18 -8.12 -13.92 -16.28
C LEU A 18 -8.34 -14.68 -14.96
N ILE A 19 -7.29 -14.99 -14.21
CA ILE A 19 -7.39 -15.62 -12.88
C ILE A 19 -8.16 -14.71 -11.91
N MET A 20 -7.91 -13.40 -11.92
CA MET A 20 -8.61 -12.44 -11.08
C MET A 20 -10.12 -12.42 -11.38
N TRP A 21 -10.56 -12.64 -12.62
CA TRP A 21 -11.98 -12.80 -12.97
C TRP A 21 -12.61 -14.06 -12.33
N TYR A 22 -11.87 -15.15 -12.21
CA TYR A 22 -12.33 -16.38 -11.53
C TYR A 22 -12.18 -16.32 -10.01
N SER A 23 -11.33 -15.43 -9.49
CA SER A 23 -11.01 -15.31 -8.07
C SER A 23 -12.22 -15.16 -7.14
N PRO A 24 -13.34 -14.46 -7.49
CA PRO A 24 -14.46 -14.31 -6.56
C PRO A 24 -15.08 -15.65 -6.15
N ILE A 25 -15.17 -16.60 -7.08
CA ILE A 25 -15.72 -17.95 -6.82
C ILE A 25 -14.76 -18.76 -5.93
N GLY A 26 -13.46 -18.67 -6.21
CA GLY A 26 -12.43 -19.33 -5.42
C GLY A 26 -12.36 -18.79 -3.99
N ILE A 27 -12.34 -17.47 -3.84
CA ILE A 27 -12.30 -16.79 -2.54
C ILE A 27 -13.54 -17.12 -1.72
N MET A 28 -14.73 -17.08 -2.32
CA MET A 28 -15.98 -17.46 -1.63
C MET A 28 -15.90 -18.90 -1.08
N SER A 29 -15.43 -19.84 -1.89
CA SER A 29 -15.28 -21.24 -1.48
C SER A 29 -14.26 -21.41 -0.34
N LEU A 30 -13.14 -20.70 -0.40
CA LEU A 30 -12.10 -20.72 0.65
C LEU A 30 -12.59 -20.10 1.96
N ILE A 31 -13.31 -18.97 1.91
CA ILE A 31 -13.88 -18.31 3.09
C ILE A 31 -14.87 -19.23 3.77
N ILE A 32 -15.81 -19.83 3.02
CA ILE A 32 -16.79 -20.78 3.55
C ILE A 32 -16.06 -21.97 4.20
N GLY A 33 -15.09 -22.55 3.50
CA GLY A 33 -14.27 -23.65 4.01
C GLY A 33 -13.55 -23.30 5.32
N LYS A 34 -12.99 -22.08 5.43
CA LYS A 34 -12.33 -21.64 6.66
C LYS A 34 -13.30 -21.35 7.79
N ILE A 35 -14.43 -20.71 7.53
CA ILE A 35 -15.45 -20.45 8.56
C ILE A 35 -15.97 -21.77 9.14
N MET A 36 -16.20 -22.80 8.31
CA MET A 36 -16.64 -24.11 8.80
C MET A 36 -15.58 -24.84 9.65
N ALA A 37 -14.29 -24.58 9.41
CA ALA A 37 -13.19 -25.18 10.17
C ALA A 37 -12.89 -24.45 11.49
N ILE A 38 -13.38 -23.21 11.66
CA ILE A 38 -13.15 -22.40 12.86
C ILE A 38 -14.12 -22.82 13.96
N LYS A 39 -13.57 -23.21 15.12
CA LYS A 39 -14.36 -23.59 16.31
C LYS A 39 -14.89 -22.39 17.09
N ASP A 40 -14.22 -21.24 16.99
CA ASP A 40 -14.56 -20.01 17.71
C ASP A 40 -14.46 -18.80 16.77
N LEU A 41 -15.61 -18.41 16.23
CA LEU A 41 -15.71 -17.33 15.26
C LEU A 41 -15.41 -15.96 15.89
N ALA A 42 -15.73 -15.79 17.18
CA ALA A 42 -15.48 -14.54 17.89
C ALA A 42 -13.98 -14.29 18.05
N LYS A 43 -13.23 -15.33 18.43
CA LYS A 43 -11.77 -15.24 18.56
C LYS A 43 -11.08 -14.97 17.22
N THR A 44 -11.53 -15.58 16.12
CA THR A 44 -10.95 -15.29 14.79
C THR A 44 -11.28 -13.87 14.33
N ALA A 45 -12.50 -13.38 14.58
CA ALA A 45 -12.86 -12.00 14.29
C ALA A 45 -12.02 -11.00 15.10
N GLU A 46 -11.76 -11.28 16.37
CA GLU A 46 -10.88 -10.48 17.23
C GLU A 46 -9.44 -10.44 16.66
N GLN A 47 -8.88 -11.59 16.30
CA GLN A 47 -7.54 -11.66 15.70
C GLN A 47 -7.45 -10.87 14.39
N LEU A 48 -8.47 -10.94 13.53
CA LEU A 48 -8.52 -10.15 12.30
C LEU A 48 -8.66 -8.65 12.60
N GLY A 49 -9.42 -8.27 13.62
CA GLY A 49 -9.52 -6.90 14.08
C GLY A 49 -8.19 -6.34 14.58
N LEU A 50 -7.45 -7.12 15.37
CA LEU A 50 -6.10 -6.77 15.84
C LEU A 50 -5.11 -6.65 14.68
N TYR A 51 -5.21 -7.52 13.69
CA TYR A 51 -4.42 -7.41 12.46
C TYR A 51 -4.69 -6.10 11.72
N MET A 52 -5.96 -5.77 11.47
CA MET A 52 -6.35 -4.53 10.79
C MET A 52 -5.86 -3.30 11.57
N LEU A 53 -6.01 -3.31 12.90
CA LEU A 53 -5.51 -2.25 13.77
C LEU A 53 -3.99 -2.11 13.69
N THR A 54 -3.26 -3.22 13.69
CA THR A 54 -1.79 -3.24 13.58
C THR A 54 -1.33 -2.60 12.27
N VAL A 55 -1.96 -2.95 11.15
CA VAL A 55 -1.64 -2.35 9.84
C VAL A 55 -1.93 -0.85 9.83
N VAL A 56 -3.11 -0.44 10.30
CA VAL A 56 -3.50 0.98 10.34
C VAL A 56 -2.57 1.80 11.23
N ILE A 57 -2.21 1.29 12.41
CA ILE A 57 -1.25 1.94 13.31
C ILE A 57 0.12 2.02 12.65
N GLY A 58 0.61 0.94 12.02
CA GLY A 58 1.89 0.93 11.33
C GLY A 58 1.96 1.98 10.21
N LEU A 59 0.91 2.06 9.38
CA LEU A 59 0.80 3.08 8.33
C LEU A 59 0.72 4.49 8.91
N ALA A 60 -0.04 4.69 9.99
CA ALA A 60 -0.16 5.99 10.65
C ALA A 60 1.18 6.46 11.24
N ILE A 61 1.94 5.56 11.89
CA ILE A 61 3.28 5.87 12.41
C ILE A 61 4.22 6.20 11.25
N HIS A 62 4.22 5.42 10.17
CA HIS A 62 5.07 5.69 9.01
C HIS A 62 4.76 7.05 8.36
N ALA A 63 3.48 7.35 8.15
CA ALA A 63 3.02 8.58 7.52
C ALA A 63 3.18 9.84 8.40
N CYS A 64 2.94 9.72 9.71
CA CYS A 64 2.91 10.86 10.64
C CYS A 64 4.18 11.05 11.47
N VAL A 65 5.04 10.03 11.58
CA VAL A 65 6.27 10.09 12.36
C VAL A 65 7.49 9.88 11.48
N THR A 66 7.59 8.74 10.78
CA THR A 66 8.79 8.37 10.02
C THR A 66 9.07 9.33 8.86
N LEU A 67 8.10 9.54 7.96
CA LEU A 67 8.27 10.42 6.80
C LEU A 67 8.44 11.90 7.18
N PRO A 68 7.65 12.47 8.12
CA PRO A 68 7.83 13.87 8.53
C PRO A 68 9.16 14.10 9.24
N PHE A 69 9.62 13.13 10.04
CA PHE A 69 10.92 13.18 10.71
C PHE A 69 12.07 13.16 9.70
N LEU A 70 12.02 12.26 8.72
CA LEU A 70 13.00 12.20 7.64
C LEU A 70 13.03 13.49 6.82
N TYR A 71 11.85 14.03 6.49
CA TYR A 71 11.73 15.32 5.80
C TYR A 71 12.38 16.45 6.61
N PHE A 72 12.12 16.52 7.90
CA PHE A 72 12.68 17.55 8.78
C PHE A 72 14.20 17.47 8.88
N ILE A 73 14.78 16.27 9.01
CA ILE A 73 16.23 16.08 9.08
C ILE A 73 16.92 16.52 7.79
N ILE A 74 16.35 16.18 6.63
CA ILE A 74 17.00 16.45 5.34
C ILE A 74 16.81 17.92 4.91
N THR A 75 15.59 18.45 5.07
CA THR A 75 15.25 19.76 4.53
C THR A 75 15.38 20.89 5.56
N HIS A 76 15.45 20.56 6.85
CA HIS A 76 15.36 21.50 7.97
C HIS A 76 14.13 22.43 7.91
N LYS A 77 13.07 22.01 7.21
CA LYS A 77 11.81 22.76 7.06
C LYS A 77 10.68 22.08 7.85
N ASN A 78 9.70 22.87 8.24
CA ASN A 78 8.53 22.37 8.95
C ASN A 78 7.70 21.42 8.05
N PRO A 79 7.59 20.11 8.37
CA PRO A 79 6.84 19.17 7.56
C PRO A 79 5.34 19.49 7.52
N LEU A 80 4.77 20.07 8.57
CA LEU A 80 3.33 20.35 8.63
C LEU A 80 2.88 21.33 7.54
N THR A 81 3.73 22.29 7.17
CA THR A 81 3.44 23.22 6.06
C THR A 81 3.37 22.46 4.74
N PHE A 82 4.27 21.50 4.54
CA PHE A 82 4.26 20.63 3.35
C PHE A 82 3.01 19.74 3.29
N PHE A 83 2.62 19.13 4.42
CA PHE A 83 1.42 18.29 4.49
C PHE A 83 0.14 19.08 4.21
N LYS A 84 0.03 20.32 4.70
CA LYS A 84 -1.13 21.18 4.43
C LYS A 84 -1.35 21.40 2.95
N GLY A 85 -0.30 21.66 2.18
CA GLY A 85 -0.42 21.84 0.73
C GLY A 85 -0.72 20.54 -0.04
N MET A 86 -0.55 19.38 0.60
CA MET A 86 -0.85 18.05 0.03
C MET A 86 -2.24 17.51 0.39
N LEU A 87 -3.01 18.17 1.27
CA LEU A 87 -4.29 17.67 1.81
C LEU A 87 -5.26 17.16 0.73
N GLN A 88 -5.38 17.87 -0.38
CA GLN A 88 -6.28 17.47 -1.47
C GLN A 88 -5.86 16.12 -2.09
N ALA A 89 -4.56 15.92 -2.32
CA ALA A 89 -4.05 14.65 -2.83
C ALA A 89 -4.29 13.50 -1.85
N TRP A 90 -4.15 13.73 -0.53
CA TRP A 90 -4.47 12.73 0.50
C TRP A 90 -5.95 12.30 0.47
N VAL A 91 -6.86 13.27 0.39
CA VAL A 91 -8.31 12.99 0.32
C VAL A 91 -8.66 12.27 -0.98
N THR A 92 -8.07 12.66 -2.11
CA THR A 92 -8.27 11.97 -3.38
C THR A 92 -7.71 10.55 -3.36
N ALA A 93 -6.53 10.32 -2.78
CA ALA A 93 -5.96 8.99 -2.62
C ALA A 93 -6.88 8.08 -1.79
N LEU A 94 -7.40 8.61 -0.68
CA LEU A 94 -8.33 7.87 0.18
C LEU A 94 -9.64 7.54 -0.54
N GLY A 95 -10.20 8.49 -1.29
CA GLY A 95 -11.47 8.29 -2.00
C GLY A 95 -11.36 7.38 -3.23
N THR A 96 -10.23 7.42 -3.94
CA THR A 96 -10.01 6.62 -5.16
C THR A 96 -9.35 5.28 -4.90
N ALA A 97 -8.69 5.11 -3.76
CA ALA A 97 -7.86 3.96 -3.41
C ALA A 97 -6.81 3.60 -4.50
N SER A 98 -6.35 4.59 -5.28
CA SER A 98 -5.44 4.38 -6.41
C SER A 98 -4.39 5.49 -6.53
N SER A 99 -3.11 5.13 -6.41
CA SER A 99 -1.98 6.05 -6.59
C SER A 99 -1.93 6.65 -7.99
N ALA A 100 -2.22 5.85 -9.02
CA ALA A 100 -2.24 6.29 -10.41
C ALA A 100 -3.36 7.29 -10.69
N ALA A 101 -4.55 7.08 -10.11
CA ALA A 101 -5.67 8.00 -10.23
C ALA A 101 -5.42 9.33 -9.50
N THR A 102 -4.62 9.30 -8.43
CA THR A 102 -4.30 10.48 -7.61
C THR A 102 -3.17 11.34 -8.20
N LEU A 103 -2.32 10.74 -9.05
CA LEU A 103 -1.11 11.36 -9.58
C LEU A 103 -1.31 12.79 -10.15
N PRO A 104 -2.34 13.10 -10.95
CA PRO A 104 -2.56 14.45 -11.47
C PRO A 104 -2.82 15.49 -10.38
N VAL A 105 -3.53 15.11 -9.31
CA VAL A 105 -3.81 15.99 -8.16
C VAL A 105 -2.52 16.22 -7.36
N THR A 106 -1.72 15.17 -7.17
CA THR A 106 -0.40 15.25 -6.52
C THR A 106 0.54 16.22 -7.23
N PHE A 107 0.60 16.18 -8.58
CA PHE A 107 1.36 17.15 -9.37
C PHE A 107 0.95 18.59 -9.05
N ARG A 108 -0.35 18.87 -9.11
CA ARG A 108 -0.89 20.20 -8.85
C ARG A 108 -0.56 20.69 -7.44
N CYS A 109 -0.78 19.84 -6.42
CA CYS A 109 -0.46 20.20 -5.03
C CYS A 109 1.03 20.52 -4.85
N LEU A 110 1.93 19.75 -5.44
CA LEU A 110 3.38 19.97 -5.29
C LEU A 110 3.87 21.22 -6.03
N GLU A 111 3.38 21.46 -7.25
CA GLU A 111 3.80 22.59 -8.07
C GLU A 111 3.15 23.91 -7.63
N GLU A 112 1.84 23.92 -7.34
CA GLU A 112 1.08 25.13 -7.01
C GLU A 112 1.10 25.47 -5.51
N ASN A 113 0.89 24.48 -4.62
CA ASN A 113 0.78 24.75 -3.18
C ASN A 113 2.15 24.74 -2.49
N ASN A 114 3.05 23.84 -2.89
CA ASN A 114 4.35 23.64 -2.24
C ASN A 114 5.52 24.27 -3.02
N GLY A 115 5.27 24.80 -4.22
CA GLY A 115 6.26 25.54 -5.02
C GLY A 115 7.46 24.70 -5.46
N ILE A 116 7.29 23.39 -5.63
CA ILE A 116 8.37 22.49 -6.07
C ILE A 116 8.64 22.66 -7.57
N ASP A 117 9.92 22.66 -7.96
CA ASP A 117 10.33 22.80 -9.36
C ASP A 117 9.75 21.66 -10.22
N LYS A 118 9.11 22.05 -11.33
CA LYS A 118 8.45 21.12 -12.27
C LYS A 118 9.41 20.07 -12.85
N ARG A 119 10.71 20.38 -12.94
CA ARG A 119 11.72 19.43 -13.41
C ARG A 119 11.89 18.26 -12.44
N VAL A 120 11.73 18.52 -11.14
CA VAL A 120 11.82 17.49 -10.11
C VAL A 120 10.53 16.68 -10.04
N THR A 121 9.36 17.34 -9.98
CA THR A 121 8.06 16.65 -9.89
C THR A 121 7.83 15.70 -11.07
N ARG A 122 8.14 16.14 -12.29
CA ARG A 122 7.93 15.36 -13.53
C ARG A 122 8.86 14.17 -13.68
N PHE A 123 9.97 14.15 -12.97
CA PHE A 123 10.86 13.00 -12.94
C PHE A 123 10.52 12.06 -11.77
N VAL A 124 10.37 12.60 -10.57
CA VAL A 124 10.25 11.79 -9.35
C VAL A 124 8.85 11.17 -9.20
N LEU A 125 7.77 11.89 -9.50
CA LEU A 125 6.42 11.39 -9.25
C LEU A 125 6.01 10.19 -10.12
N PRO A 126 6.27 10.15 -11.44
CA PRO A 126 5.92 9.00 -12.26
C PRO A 126 6.67 7.73 -11.87
N VAL A 127 7.96 7.87 -11.51
CA VAL A 127 8.78 6.77 -11.02
C VAL A 127 8.32 6.33 -9.63
N GLY A 128 8.03 7.29 -8.75
CA GLY A 128 7.58 7.02 -7.38
C GLY A 128 6.21 6.34 -7.32
N ALA A 129 5.26 6.71 -8.19
CA ALA A 129 3.92 6.14 -8.20
C ALA A 129 3.89 4.63 -8.50
N THR A 130 4.93 4.09 -9.15
CA THR A 130 5.03 2.66 -9.48
C THR A 130 6.04 1.92 -8.62
N VAL A 131 7.14 2.57 -8.24
CA VAL A 131 8.24 1.92 -7.49
C VAL A 131 8.08 2.07 -5.98
N ASN A 132 7.57 3.21 -5.49
CA ASN A 132 7.55 3.51 -4.07
C ASN A 132 6.24 3.04 -3.41
N MET A 133 6.18 1.75 -3.08
CA MET A 133 5.01 1.08 -2.49
C MET A 133 5.20 0.75 -0.99
N ASP A 134 5.62 1.72 -0.17
CA ASP A 134 5.85 1.53 1.28
C ASP A 134 4.65 0.91 2.00
N GLY A 135 3.44 1.37 1.69
CA GLY A 135 2.21 0.87 2.32
C GLY A 135 1.94 -0.59 1.99
N THR A 136 2.20 -1.00 0.75
CA THR A 136 2.09 -2.40 0.31
C THR A 136 3.13 -3.26 1.03
N ALA A 137 4.39 -2.80 1.10
CA ALA A 137 5.45 -3.53 1.79
C ALA A 137 5.14 -3.76 3.28
N LEU A 138 4.64 -2.73 3.97
CA LEU A 138 4.22 -2.85 5.37
C LEU A 138 3.06 -3.83 5.52
N TYR A 139 2.03 -3.71 4.68
CA TYR A 139 0.88 -4.61 4.68
C TYR A 139 1.30 -6.07 4.46
N GLU A 140 2.12 -6.35 3.44
CA GLU A 140 2.56 -7.70 3.09
C GLU A 140 3.41 -8.33 4.20
N ALA A 141 4.33 -7.55 4.81
CA ALA A 141 5.15 -8.03 5.91
C ALA A 141 4.30 -8.40 7.14
N VAL A 142 3.36 -7.54 7.54
CA VAL A 142 2.46 -7.81 8.67
C VAL A 142 1.53 -8.97 8.36
N ALA A 143 1.01 -9.07 7.14
CA ALA A 143 0.15 -10.18 6.70
C ALA A 143 0.85 -11.53 6.78
N ALA A 144 2.10 -11.62 6.30
CA ALA A 144 2.90 -12.84 6.36
C ALA A 144 3.12 -13.31 7.81
N ILE A 145 3.49 -12.40 8.70
CA ILE A 145 3.69 -12.69 10.13
C ILE A 145 2.38 -13.11 10.79
N PHE A 146 1.28 -12.42 10.49
CA PHE A 146 -0.05 -12.75 11.02
C PHE A 146 -0.48 -14.16 10.62
N ILE A 147 -0.29 -14.55 9.35
CA ILE A 147 -0.62 -15.90 8.88
C ILE A 147 0.24 -16.95 9.60
N ALA A 148 1.53 -16.69 9.82
CA ALA A 148 2.38 -17.59 10.60
C ALA A 148 1.86 -17.78 12.04
N GLN A 149 1.52 -16.67 12.71
CA GLN A 149 0.96 -16.68 14.06
C GLN A 149 -0.37 -17.42 14.14
N MET A 150 -1.27 -17.23 13.17
CA MET A 150 -2.56 -17.94 13.11
C MET A 150 -2.40 -19.46 12.98
N ASN A 151 -1.34 -19.92 12.32
CA ASN A 151 -1.05 -21.34 12.15
C ASN A 151 -0.12 -21.90 13.24
N GLY A 152 0.21 -21.12 14.27
CA GLY A 152 1.09 -21.55 15.36
C GLY A 152 2.54 -21.78 14.92
N ILE A 153 2.96 -21.19 13.80
CA ILE A 153 4.32 -21.30 13.27
C ILE A 153 5.19 -20.25 13.96
N SER A 154 6.24 -20.70 14.64
CA SER A 154 7.24 -19.81 15.22
C SER A 154 8.22 -19.36 14.15
N LEU A 155 8.39 -18.05 13.99
CA LEU A 155 9.35 -17.44 13.06
C LEU A 155 10.68 -17.19 13.80
N SER A 156 11.80 -17.62 13.20
CA SER A 156 13.16 -17.24 13.64
C SER A 156 13.58 -15.89 13.03
N ALA A 157 14.76 -15.40 13.40
CA ALA A 157 15.34 -14.17 12.83
C ALA A 157 15.75 -14.30 11.34
N GLY A 158 15.72 -15.51 10.79
CA GLY A 158 16.23 -15.89 9.46
C GLY A 158 16.71 -17.34 9.46
#